data_AF-A0A1B9JNA7-F1
#
_entry.id   AF-A0A1B9JNA7-F1
#
_cell.length_a   1.000
_cell.length_b   1.000
_cell.length_c   1.000
_cell.angle_alpha   90.00
_cell.angle_beta   90.00
_cell.angle_gamma   90.00
#
_symmetry.space_group_name_H-M   'P 1'
#
loop_
_entity.id
_entity.type
_entity.pdbx_description
1 polymer ?
#
loop_
_entity_poly.entity_id
_entity_poly.type
_entity_poly.pdbx_seq_one_letter_code
_entity_poly.pdbx_strand_id
1 'polypeptide(L)' 'MVRIKNDVCVITGAIGVMGSEICREFTKQKANIVLIHSMREGRDVITLIQRLERIKNKEIRGVDINKPL' A
#
# COMPACT_ATOMS: atom_id res chain seq x y z
N MET A 1 6.68 -17.55 8.70
CA MET A 1 6.30 -16.13 8.88
C MET A 1 7.41 -15.28 8.27
N VAL A 2 7.14 -14.59 7.17
CA VAL A 2 8.15 -13.75 6.50
C VAL A 2 8.36 -12.50 7.36
N ARG A 3 9.60 -12.17 7.70
CA ARG A 3 9.97 -10.90 8.37
C ARG A 3 10.49 -9.95 7.31
N ILE A 4 9.81 -8.83 7.12
CA ILE A 4 10.09 -7.82 6.08
C ILE A 4 10.34 -6.42 6.66
N LYS A 5 10.88 -6.38 7.89
CA LYS A 5 11.17 -5.12 8.56
C LYS A 5 12.26 -4.38 7.77
N ASN A 6 11.98 -3.13 7.38
CA ASN A 6 12.83 -2.29 6.54
C ASN A 6 12.99 -2.70 5.07
N ASP A 7 12.36 -3.79 4.64
CA ASP A 7 12.37 -4.17 3.21
C ASP A 7 11.40 -3.30 2.42
N VAL A 8 11.64 -3.21 1.11
CA VAL A 8 10.70 -2.57 0.17
C VAL A 8 9.74 -3.63 -0.35
N CYS A 9 8.45 -3.41 -0.14
CA CYS A 9 7.40 -4.30 -0.63
C CYS A 9 6.53 -3.59 -1.66
N VAL A 10 6.48 -4.14 -2.86
CA VAL A 10 5.61 -3.66 -3.94
C VAL A 10 4.35 -4.51 -3.94
N ILE A 11 3.20 -3.89 -3.73
CA ILE A 11 1.90 -4.57 -3.63
C ILE A 11 1.04 -4.10 -4.81
N THR A 12 0.81 -5.01 -5.76
CA THR A 12 -0.15 -4.82 -6.85
C THR A 12 -1.55 -5.19 -6.37
N GLY A 13 -2.58 -4.53 -6.92
CA GLY A 13 -3.97 -4.83 -6.53
C GLY A 13 -4.31 -4.40 -5.08
N ALA A 14 -3.57 -3.44 -4.53
CA ALA A 14 -3.61 -3.06 -3.11
C ALA A 14 -5.01 -2.64 -2.58
N ILE A 15 -5.91 -2.16 -3.43
CA ILE A 15 -7.25 -1.71 -3.02
C ILE A 15 -8.25 -2.88 -2.89
N GLY A 16 -7.90 -4.07 -3.36
CA GLY A 16 -8.69 -5.27 -3.15
C GLY A 16 -8.72 -5.70 -1.67
N VAL A 17 -9.64 -6.61 -1.33
CA VAL A 17 -9.79 -7.14 0.04
C VAL A 17 -8.45 -7.71 0.54
N MET A 18 -7.86 -8.65 -0.19
CA MET A 18 -6.57 -9.25 0.15
C MET A 18 -5.42 -8.24 0.12
N GLY A 19 -5.34 -7.42 -0.94
CA GLY A 19 -4.27 -6.43 -1.08
C GLY A 19 -4.19 -5.47 0.11
N SER A 20 -5.34 -4.98 0.56
CA SER A 20 -5.42 -4.05 1.69
C SER A 20 -5.02 -4.69 3.02
N GLU A 21 -5.32 -5.97 3.21
CA GLU A 21 -4.89 -6.71 4.40
C GLU A 21 -3.39 -6.99 4.40
N ILE A 22 -2.81 -7.34 3.25
CA ILE A 22 -1.36 -7.49 3.10
C ILE A 22 -0.66 -6.17 3.41
N CYS A 23 -1.16 -5.05 2.88
CA CYS A 23 -0.62 -3.72 3.20
C CYS A 23 -0.66 -3.45 4.70
N ARG A 24 -1.78 -3.77 5.37
CA ARG A 24 -1.93 -3.58 6.82
C ARG A 24 -0.91 -4.41 7.61
N GLU A 25 -0.78 -5.69 7.31
CA GLU A 25 0.15 -6.57 8.04
C GLU A 25 1.61 -6.20 7.77
N PHE A 26 1.94 -5.75 6.56
CA PHE A 26 3.30 -5.33 6.21
C PHE A 26 3.65 -3.97 6.82
N THR A 27 2.66 -3.08 6.96
CA THR A 27 2.81 -1.80 7.66
C THR A 27 3.10 -2.03 9.14
N LYS A 28 2.39 -2.97 9.80
CA LYS A 28 2.66 -3.37 11.19
C LYS A 28 4.09 -3.90 11.39
N GLN A 29 4.63 -4.55 10.37
CA GLN A 29 6.01 -5.06 10.37
C GLN A 29 7.08 -3.99 10.08
N LYS A 30 6.67 -2.74 9.81
CA LYS A 30 7.56 -1.61 9.48
C LYS A 30 8.31 -1.80 8.16
N ALA A 31 7.68 -2.41 7.17
CA ALA A 31 8.15 -2.45 5.79
C ALA A 31 7.94 -1.08 5.10
N ASN A 32 8.75 -0.77 4.09
CA ASN A 32 8.48 0.35 3.18
C ASN A 32 7.52 -0.17 2.09
N ILE A 33 6.38 0.48 1.88
CA ILE A 33 5.32 -0.07 1.02
C ILE A 33 5.11 0.82 -0.21
N VAL A 34 5.13 0.19 -1.38
CA VAL A 34 4.77 0.77 -2.65
C VAL A 34 3.47 0.13 -3.13
N LEU A 35 2.41 0.92 -3.20
CA LEU A 35 1.08 0.49 -3.62
C LEU A 35 0.93 0.77 -5.11
N ILE A 36 0.73 -0.27 -5.91
CA ILE A 36 0.47 -0.15 -7.34
C ILE A 36 -0.97 -0.56 -7.60
N HIS A 37 -1.72 0.35 -8.21
CA HIS A 37 -3.10 0.08 -8.54
C HIS A 37 -3.55 0.69 -9.85
N SER A 38 -4.52 0.03 -10.47
CA SER A 38 -5.04 0.34 -11.80
C SER A 38 -6.54 0.62 -11.80
N MET A 39 -7.16 0.92 -10.66
CA MET A 39 -8.62 1.11 -10.66
C MET A 39 -9.05 2.40 -11.33
N ARG A 40 -10.12 2.27 -12.12
CA ARG A 40 -10.92 3.37 -12.67
C ARG A 40 -12.17 3.67 -11.83
N GLU A 41 -12.43 2.91 -10.76
CA GLU A 41 -13.69 2.99 -10.01
C GLU A 41 -13.47 3.32 -8.52
N GLY A 42 -13.81 4.56 -8.15
CA GLY A 42 -14.34 4.99 -6.83
C GLY A 42 -13.50 4.77 -5.57
N ARG A 43 -12.39 4.03 -5.63
CA ARG A 43 -11.49 3.75 -4.51
C ARG A 43 -10.09 4.16 -4.92
N ASP A 44 -9.64 5.27 -4.33
CA ASP A 44 -8.33 5.87 -4.59
C ASP A 44 -7.26 5.22 -3.70
N VAL A 45 -6.06 4.99 -4.26
CA VAL A 45 -4.90 4.51 -3.49
C VAL A 45 -4.50 5.54 -2.43
N ILE A 46 -4.79 6.84 -2.64
CA ILE A 46 -4.63 7.89 -1.62
C ILE A 46 -5.42 7.57 -0.35
N THR A 47 -6.67 7.09 -0.47
CA THR A 47 -7.50 6.72 0.70
C THR A 47 -6.89 5.55 1.46
N LEU A 48 -6.29 4.59 0.74
CA LEU A 48 -5.60 3.46 1.36
C LEU A 48 -4.32 3.93 2.08
N ILE A 49 -3.54 4.82 1.46
CA ILE A 49 -2.36 5.44 2.08
C ILE A 49 -2.77 6.16 3.37
N GLN A 50 -3.77 7.04 3.32
CA GLN A 50 -4.25 7.77 4.49
C GLN A 50 -4.70 6.84 5.63
N ARG A 51 -5.29 5.68 5.30
CA ARG A 51 -5.64 4.65 6.29
C ARG A 51 -4.40 3.99 6.89
N LEU A 52 -3.36 3.75 6.10
CA LEU A 52 -2.13 3.10 6.54
C LEU A 52 -1.17 4.07 7.25
N GLU A 53 -1.10 5.35 6.87
CA GLU A 53 -0.26 6.38 7.51
C GLU A 53 -0.65 6.62 8.98
N ARG A 54 -1.91 6.38 9.35
CA ARG A 54 -2.35 6.37 10.76
C ARG A 54 -1.57 5.36 11.59
N ILE A 55 -1.07 4.30 10.96
CA ILE A 55 -0.14 3.33 11.55
C ILE A 55 1.25 3.95 11.45
N LYS A 56 1.53 4.97 12.28
CA LYS A 56 2.80 5.72 12.30
C LYS A 56 4.01 4.79 12.15
N ASN A 57 4.68 4.83 11.00
CA ASN A 57 6.12 4.67 10.77
C ASN A 57 6.38 4.31 9.30
N LYS A 58 7.20 5.14 8.64
CA LYS A 58 7.79 5.01 7.29
C LYS A 58 6.92 5.41 6.10
N GLU A 59 7.65 5.65 5.02
CA GLU A 59 7.20 6.16 3.75
C GLU A 59 6.32 5.15 3.02
N ILE A 60 5.08 5.54 2.76
CA ILE A 60 4.14 4.79 1.92
C ILE A 60 3.96 5.60 0.64
N ARG A 61 4.23 4.97 -0.51
CA ARG A 61 4.03 5.61 -1.81
C ARG A 61 2.94 4.90 -2.59
N GLY A 62 2.06 5.67 -3.22
CA GLY A 62 1.06 5.15 -4.14
C GLY A 62 1.32 5.57 -5.57
N VAL A 63 1.14 4.63 -6.48
CA VAL A 63 1.16 4.87 -7.92
C VAL A 63 -0.17 4.40 -8.49
N ASP A 64 -0.92 5.33 -9.07
CA ASP A 64 -2.07 5.03 -9.92
C ASP A 64 -1.58 5.01 -11.38
N ILE A 65 -1.58 3.82 -11.98
CA ILE A 65 -1.05 3.64 -13.34
C ILE A 65 -2.00 4.17 -14.42
N ASN A 66 -3.22 4.59 -14.06
CA ASN A 66 -4.12 5.28 -14.99
C ASN A 66 -3.94 6.79 -14.99
N LYS A 67 -3.25 7.36 -13.99
CA LYS A 67 -2.93 8.78 -13.99
C LYS A 67 -1.69 8.99 -14.87
N PRO A 68 -1.72 9.89 -15.86
CA PRO A 68 -0.51 10.27 -16.57
C PRO A 68 0.50 10.87 -15.58
N LEU A 69 1.78 10.54 -15.79
CA LEU A 69 2.93 11.02 -15.01
C LEU A 69 3.05 12.55 -15.03
#